data_AF-A0A2V8TH39-F1
#
_entry.id   AF-A0A2V8TH39-F1
#
_cell.length_a   1.000
_cell.length_b   1.000
_cell.length_c   1.000
_cell.angle_alpha   90.00
_cell.angle_beta   90.00
_cell.angle_gamma   90.00
#
_symmetry.space_group_name_H-M   'P 1'
#
loop_
_entity.id
_entity.type
_entity.pdbx_description
1 polymer ?
#
loop_
_entity_poly.entity_id
_entity_poly.type
_entity_poly.pdbx_seq_one_letter_code
_entity_poly.pdbx_strand_id
1 'polypeptide(L)'
;GIDYPAAYVRWTLNRNMGAFLDLVRQRRVAVRPLIDRVFPLAEAASAYDAIDVETAGGRPIGVLLRYATEDAPAASATPETAGGAIRPAAATAPTGEFETLTGPAREIGVALCGAGSFVKAVQLPVLRKARGFRLRGVATASPLNARETARRFGMQRASTDLREILDDTDVDLVLIGTRHHLHAAQTLQALRAGKHVLLEKPLCLEEAEIAPILAEARRVRRLLAVGFNRRYSPIARRAREVLGRLDGPALFLYRVNAGPLPPGHWLQDPAEGGGRIVGECCHFLDLILFLAGAADVLGVRAAALPSDGCGVVNGDSFAAILDLPGGSRAVLTYTGLGDQGLAKERLEIFRAGAALVLDDFTRLAVHGGPGGSIDLGRQDKGFAAQWEQIGKALLGEANEVITPAEIEAAMRATFAVERAVRGGR
;
A
#
# COMPACT_ATOMS: atom_id res chain seq x y z
N GLY A 1 -5.89 8.38 -23.29
CA GLY A 1 -6.83 9.21 -22.50
C GLY A 1 -8.25 9.04 -23.01
N ILE A 2 -9.24 9.57 -22.32
CA ILE A 2 -10.64 9.60 -22.79
C ILE A 2 -10.78 10.79 -23.74
N ASP A 3 -11.23 10.56 -24.97
CA ASP A 3 -11.44 11.64 -25.94
C ASP A 3 -12.77 12.34 -25.76
N TYR A 4 -12.82 13.64 -26.03
CA TYR A 4 -14.06 14.38 -26.21
C TYR A 4 -14.97 13.70 -27.24
N PRO A 5 -16.30 13.76 -27.10
CA PRO A 5 -17.19 13.16 -28.11
C PRO A 5 -16.93 13.81 -29.47
N ALA A 6 -16.93 13.01 -30.53
CA ALA A 6 -16.53 13.45 -31.87
C ALA A 6 -17.35 14.63 -32.41
N ALA A 7 -18.61 14.74 -31.97
CA ALA A 7 -19.51 15.85 -32.31
C ALA A 7 -19.03 17.21 -31.79
N TYR A 8 -18.25 17.23 -30.69
CA TYR A 8 -17.78 18.46 -30.06
C TYR A 8 -16.34 18.79 -30.42
N VAL A 9 -15.47 17.77 -30.47
CA VAL A 9 -14.06 17.95 -30.83
C VAL A 9 -13.65 16.81 -31.74
N ARG A 10 -13.60 17.13 -33.03
CA ARG A 10 -13.25 16.17 -34.10
C ARG A 10 -11.79 15.69 -33.99
N TRP A 11 -10.89 16.58 -33.55
CA TRP A 11 -9.46 16.30 -33.42
C TRP A 11 -8.99 16.48 -31.98
N THR A 12 -8.74 15.36 -31.32
CA THR A 12 -8.19 15.33 -29.95
C THR A 12 -6.77 14.79 -29.99
N LEU A 13 -6.01 14.99 -28.91
CA LEU A 13 -4.65 14.44 -28.83
C LEU A 13 -4.62 12.92 -29.05
N ASN A 14 -5.55 12.13 -28.47
CA ASN A 14 -5.54 10.68 -28.68
C ASN A 14 -5.96 10.30 -30.10
N ARG A 15 -6.92 11.00 -30.73
CA ARG A 15 -7.28 10.74 -32.15
C ARG A 15 -6.17 11.15 -33.11
N ASN A 16 -5.46 12.23 -32.82
CA ASN A 16 -4.30 12.65 -33.61
C ASN A 16 -3.17 11.62 -33.49
N MET A 17 -2.91 11.13 -32.27
CA MET A 17 -1.92 10.07 -32.06
C MET A 17 -2.35 8.75 -32.69
N GLY A 18 -3.62 8.35 -32.58
CA GLY A 18 -4.16 7.18 -33.24
C GLY A 18 -4.05 7.26 -34.76
N ALA A 19 -4.45 8.40 -35.35
CA ALA A 19 -4.32 8.63 -36.79
C ALA A 19 -2.85 8.63 -37.24
N PHE A 20 -1.93 9.19 -36.46
CA PHE A 20 -0.50 9.11 -36.75
C PHE A 20 0.00 7.67 -36.73
N LEU A 21 -0.37 6.88 -35.72
CA LEU A 21 -0.03 5.46 -35.64
C LEU A 21 -0.63 4.66 -36.80
N ASP A 22 -1.85 4.98 -37.23
CA ASP A 22 -2.47 4.38 -38.41
C ASP A 22 -1.69 4.71 -39.69
N LEU A 23 -1.22 5.95 -39.84
CA LEU A 23 -0.36 6.35 -40.96
C LEU A 23 0.99 5.62 -40.94
N VAL A 24 1.59 5.40 -39.76
CA VAL A 24 2.81 4.60 -39.61
C VAL A 24 2.55 3.14 -39.97
N ARG A 25 1.44 2.55 -39.48
CA ARG A 25 1.02 1.18 -39.80
C ARG A 25 0.79 0.98 -41.29
N GLN A 26 0.17 1.96 -41.95
CA GLN A 26 -0.06 1.98 -43.39
C GLN A 26 1.20 2.33 -44.19
N ARG A 27 2.36 2.56 -43.54
CA ARG A 27 3.62 2.98 -44.15
C ARG A 27 3.53 4.30 -44.93
N ARG A 28 2.57 5.15 -44.58
CA ARG A 28 2.38 6.50 -45.14
C ARG A 28 3.22 7.54 -44.41
N VAL A 29 3.72 7.21 -43.22
CA VAL A 29 4.74 7.97 -42.50
C VAL A 29 5.96 7.06 -42.31
N ALA A 30 7.12 7.53 -42.77
CA ALA A 30 8.38 6.83 -42.58
C ALA A 30 9.06 7.36 -41.32
N VAL A 31 9.10 6.54 -40.26
CA VAL A 31 9.79 6.88 -39.00
C VAL A 31 11.25 6.43 -38.98
N ARG A 32 11.66 5.57 -39.92
CA ARG A 32 13.03 5.07 -40.03
C ARG A 32 14.10 6.18 -40.14
N PRO A 33 13.87 7.31 -40.85
CA PRO A 33 14.82 8.41 -40.88
C PRO A 33 15.01 9.14 -39.54
N LEU A 34 14.11 8.92 -38.57
CA LEU A 34 14.19 9.50 -37.23
C LEU A 34 14.95 8.59 -36.25
N ILE A 35 15.41 7.42 -36.70
CA ILE A 35 16.16 6.46 -35.89
C ILE A 35 17.61 6.54 -36.36
N ASP A 36 18.45 7.22 -35.59
CA ASP A 36 19.86 7.36 -35.89
C ASP A 36 20.64 6.10 -35.53
N ARG A 37 20.36 5.53 -34.34
CA ARG A 37 21.13 4.41 -33.79
C ARG A 37 20.24 3.46 -33.00
N VAL A 38 20.62 2.18 -33.01
CA VAL A 38 19.96 1.12 -32.24
C VAL A 38 21.02 0.33 -31.50
N PHE A 39 20.92 0.25 -30.18
CA PHE A 39 21.84 -0.48 -29.32
C PHE A 39 21.15 -1.72 -28.75
N PRO A 40 21.81 -2.88 -28.64
CA PRO A 40 21.34 -3.96 -27.79
C PRO A 40 21.13 -3.45 -26.35
N LEU A 41 20.13 -3.98 -25.64
CA LEU A 41 19.88 -3.58 -24.25
C LEU A 41 21.12 -3.78 -23.36
N ALA A 42 21.91 -4.82 -23.63
CA ALA A 42 23.16 -5.10 -22.92
C ALA A 42 24.20 -3.96 -23.05
N GLU A 43 24.07 -3.11 -24.07
CA GLU A 43 24.94 -1.95 -24.35
C GLU A 43 24.22 -0.63 -24.06
N ALA A 44 23.19 -0.63 -23.21
CA ALA A 44 22.39 0.57 -22.92
C ALA A 44 23.23 1.75 -22.43
N ALA A 45 24.32 1.51 -21.69
CA ALA A 45 25.25 2.57 -21.26
C ALA A 45 25.81 3.36 -22.46
N SER A 46 26.25 2.66 -23.51
CA SER A 46 26.75 3.28 -24.74
C SER A 46 25.67 4.02 -25.54
N ALA A 47 24.38 3.67 -25.33
CA ALA A 47 23.26 4.42 -25.91
C ALA A 47 23.09 5.79 -25.26
N TYR A 48 23.34 5.91 -23.95
CA TYR A 48 23.30 7.18 -23.24
C TYR A 48 24.50 8.06 -23.58
N ASP A 49 25.70 7.48 -23.70
CA ASP A 49 26.90 8.20 -24.16
C ASP A 49 26.72 8.76 -25.58
N ALA A 50 25.92 8.10 -26.41
CA ALA A 50 25.60 8.53 -27.77
C ALA A 50 24.55 9.66 -27.84
N ILE A 51 23.85 9.95 -26.74
CA ILE A 51 22.89 11.07 -26.61
C ILE A 51 23.60 12.32 -26.07
N ASP A 52 24.75 12.16 -25.42
CA ASP A 52 25.54 13.25 -24.88
C ASP A 52 26.20 14.09 -26.00
N VAL A 53 26.06 15.41 -25.88
CA VAL A 53 26.38 16.39 -26.94
C VAL A 53 27.89 16.56 -27.08
N GLU A 54 28.63 16.38 -25.99
CA GLU A 54 30.08 16.60 -25.94
C GLU A 54 30.87 15.46 -26.61
N THR A 55 30.33 14.24 -26.63
CA THR A 55 30.97 13.03 -27.17
C THR A 55 30.50 12.65 -28.57
N ALA A 56 29.28 13.00 -28.98
CA ALA A 56 28.66 12.45 -30.19
C ALA A 56 28.77 13.31 -31.47
N GLY A 57 29.34 14.52 -31.41
CA GLY A 57 29.48 15.42 -32.57
C GLY A 57 28.15 15.99 -33.08
N GLY A 58 27.09 15.92 -32.28
CA GLY A 58 25.73 16.40 -32.58
C GLY A 58 24.67 15.66 -31.77
N ARG A 59 23.47 16.24 -31.60
CA ARG A 59 22.35 15.58 -30.91
C ARG A 59 21.61 14.63 -31.88
N PRO A 60 21.56 13.31 -31.65
CA PRO A 60 20.75 12.41 -32.45
C PRO A 60 19.26 12.75 -32.33
N ILE A 61 18.48 12.49 -33.38
CA ILE A 61 17.02 12.66 -33.43
C ILE A 61 16.33 11.49 -32.69
N GLY A 62 16.88 10.28 -32.76
CA GLY A 62 16.35 9.12 -32.04
C GLY A 62 17.35 7.98 -31.84
N VAL A 63 17.47 7.52 -30.59
CA VAL A 63 18.26 6.34 -30.19
C VAL A 63 17.32 5.29 -29.63
N LEU A 64 17.41 4.04 -30.11
CA LEU A 64 16.56 2.94 -29.67
C LEU A 64 17.38 1.86 -28.94
N LEU A 65 16.76 1.26 -27.91
CA LEU A 65 17.27 0.04 -27.28
C LEU A 65 16.53 -1.18 -27.82
N ARG A 66 17.29 -2.14 -28.33
CA ARG A 66 16.80 -3.43 -28.82
C ARG A 66 16.90 -4.44 -27.69
N TYR A 67 15.76 -4.90 -27.23
CA TYR A 67 15.66 -5.99 -26.27
C TYR A 67 15.93 -7.31 -27.00
N ALA A 68 16.72 -8.19 -26.37
CA ALA A 68 16.85 -9.56 -26.84
C ALA A 68 15.47 -10.20 -26.74
N THR A 69 14.88 -10.49 -27.89
CA THR A 69 13.67 -11.30 -27.97
C THR A 69 14.15 -12.70 -28.30
N GLU A 70 13.98 -13.64 -27.38
CA GLU A 70 13.86 -15.04 -27.77
C GLU A 70 12.64 -15.12 -28.68
N ASP A 71 12.81 -15.70 -29.86
CA ASP A 71 11.77 -15.89 -30.87
C ASP A 71 10.61 -16.70 -30.27
N ALA A 72 9.58 -16.01 -29.78
CA ALA A 72 8.27 -16.58 -29.51
C ALA A 72 7.27 -15.95 -30.49
N PRO A 73 6.54 -16.75 -31.29
CA PRO A 73 5.61 -16.21 -32.28
C PRO A 73 4.47 -15.45 -31.57
N ALA A 74 4.20 -14.25 -32.08
CA ALA A 74 3.10 -13.40 -31.65
C ALA A 74 1.76 -14.09 -31.95
N ALA A 75 1.18 -14.73 -30.94
CA ALA A 75 -0.24 -15.08 -30.96
C ALA A 75 -1.06 -13.82 -30.66
N SER A 76 -1.74 -13.32 -31.68
CA SER A 76 -2.80 -12.34 -31.53
C SER A 76 -3.95 -12.97 -30.73
N ALA A 77 -4.09 -12.60 -29.46
CA ALA A 77 -5.31 -12.83 -28.71
C ALA A 77 -5.99 -11.48 -28.46
N THR A 78 -7.02 -11.19 -29.26
CA THR A 78 -8.12 -10.34 -28.84
C THR A 78 -8.64 -10.87 -27.51
N PRO A 79 -8.77 -10.06 -26.44
CA PRO A 79 -9.51 -10.51 -25.28
C PRO A 79 -11.00 -10.44 -25.66
N GLU A 80 -11.56 -11.60 -26.00
CA GLU A 80 -13.00 -11.79 -25.93
C GLU A 80 -13.44 -11.56 -24.48
N THR A 81 -14.31 -10.57 -24.31
CA THR A 81 -15.03 -10.30 -23.08
C THR A 81 -15.98 -11.46 -22.78
N ALA A 82 -15.52 -12.41 -21.98
CA ALA A 82 -16.42 -13.33 -21.28
C ALA A 82 -16.85 -12.66 -19.97
N GLY A 83 -18.09 -12.16 -19.95
CA GLY A 83 -18.77 -11.72 -18.74
C GLY A 83 -19.00 -12.90 -17.81
N GLY A 84 -18.05 -13.14 -16.90
CA GLY A 84 -18.22 -14.03 -15.76
C GLY A 84 -18.37 -13.20 -14.49
N ALA A 85 -19.54 -13.28 -13.84
CA ALA A 85 -19.74 -12.70 -12.52
C ALA A 85 -18.77 -13.35 -11.53
N ILE A 86 -17.75 -12.60 -11.11
CA ILE A 86 -16.86 -13.02 -10.02
C ILE A 86 -17.62 -12.77 -8.71
N ARG A 87 -18.22 -13.84 -8.16
CA ARG A 87 -18.67 -13.86 -6.76
C ARG A 87 -17.43 -13.75 -5.88
N PRO A 88 -17.38 -12.84 -4.89
CA PRO A 88 -16.24 -12.80 -3.98
C PRO A 88 -16.33 -14.00 -3.04
N ALA A 89 -15.47 -15.00 -3.25
CA ALA A 89 -15.12 -15.91 -2.17
C ALA A 89 -14.36 -15.09 -1.11
N ALA A 90 -14.81 -15.15 0.14
CA ALA A 90 -14.00 -14.71 1.26
C ALA A 90 -12.70 -15.52 1.23
N ALA A 91 -11.59 -14.87 0.88
CA ALA A 91 -10.29 -15.52 0.89
C ALA A 91 -9.88 -15.74 2.35
N THR A 92 -10.18 -16.92 2.88
CA THR A 92 -9.42 -17.44 4.02
C THR A 92 -8.00 -17.68 3.51
N ALA A 93 -7.00 -17.06 4.14
CA ALA A 93 -5.61 -17.33 3.82
C ALA A 93 -5.39 -18.87 3.93
N PRO A 94 -4.83 -19.52 2.90
CA PRO A 94 -4.61 -20.96 2.96
C PRO A 94 -3.64 -21.24 4.11
N THR A 95 -4.04 -22.14 4.99
CA THR A 95 -3.18 -22.72 6.02
C THR A 95 -1.93 -23.32 5.34
N GLY A 96 -0.74 -22.74 5.58
CA GLY A 96 0.53 -23.27 5.07
C GLY A 96 1.60 -22.27 4.61
N GLU A 97 1.31 -20.97 4.53
CA GLU A 97 2.26 -19.94 4.04
C GLU A 97 3.43 -19.62 5.00
N PHE A 98 3.24 -19.83 6.30
CA PHE A 98 4.27 -19.63 7.33
C PHE A 98 4.17 -20.72 8.40
N GLU A 99 5.24 -20.90 9.17
CA GLU A 99 5.26 -21.83 10.31
C GLU A 99 4.43 -21.28 11.47
N THR A 100 3.61 -22.14 12.06
CA THR A 100 2.86 -21.83 13.29
C THR A 100 3.72 -22.15 14.51
N LEU A 101 3.39 -21.53 15.64
CA LEU A 101 4.06 -21.78 16.90
C LEU A 101 3.52 -23.11 17.47
N THR A 102 4.39 -24.12 17.52
CA THR A 102 4.08 -25.42 18.13
C THR A 102 4.53 -25.48 19.58
N GLY A 103 3.75 -26.11 20.46
CA GLY A 103 4.08 -26.31 21.87
C GLY A 103 2.85 -26.18 22.79
N PRO A 104 2.95 -26.51 24.09
CA PRO A 104 1.87 -26.28 25.04
C PRO A 104 1.49 -24.79 25.04
N ALA A 105 0.23 -24.48 25.33
CA ALA A 105 -0.35 -23.13 25.30
C ALA A 105 0.58 -22.09 25.97
N ARG A 106 1.43 -21.45 25.15
CA ARG A 106 2.40 -20.45 25.58
C ARG A 106 2.00 -19.10 25.03
N GLU A 107 2.22 -18.07 25.84
CA GLU A 107 2.09 -16.69 25.36
C GLU A 107 3.12 -16.43 24.25
N ILE A 108 2.68 -15.77 23.19
CA ILE A 108 3.51 -15.32 22.08
C ILE A 108 4.44 -14.23 22.60
N GLY A 109 5.73 -14.49 22.59
CA GLY A 109 6.74 -13.52 23.00
C GLY A 109 6.88 -12.40 21.98
N VAL A 110 6.56 -11.18 22.38
CA VAL A 110 6.63 -10.00 21.51
C VAL A 110 7.78 -9.11 21.93
N ALA A 111 8.61 -8.73 20.96
CA ALA A 111 9.58 -7.67 21.13
C ALA A 111 9.26 -6.45 20.26
N LEU A 112 9.74 -5.29 20.68
CA LEU A 112 9.58 -4.04 19.95
C LEU A 112 10.90 -3.63 19.28
N CYS A 113 10.84 -3.33 17.98
CA CYS A 113 11.85 -2.53 17.30
C CYS A 113 11.28 -1.13 17.10
N GLY A 114 11.78 -0.16 17.87
CA GLY A 114 11.21 1.18 17.96
C GLY A 114 10.07 1.26 18.97
N ALA A 115 10.13 2.30 19.80
CA ALA A 115 9.06 2.67 20.73
C ALA A 115 8.82 4.18 20.64
N GLY A 116 8.47 4.64 19.43
CA GLY A 116 8.07 6.01 19.17
C GLY A 116 6.74 6.37 19.85
N SER A 117 6.32 7.62 19.68
CA SER A 117 5.05 8.13 20.26
C SER A 117 3.85 7.26 19.85
N PHE A 118 3.77 6.87 18.57
CA PHE A 118 2.68 6.04 18.05
C PHE A 118 2.64 4.66 18.72
N VAL A 119 3.76 3.92 18.76
CA VAL A 119 3.83 2.60 19.40
C VAL A 119 3.43 2.69 20.88
N LYS A 120 3.91 3.71 21.60
CA LYS A 120 3.60 3.92 23.02
C LYS A 120 2.15 4.32 23.28
N ALA A 121 1.55 5.12 22.40
CA ALA A 121 0.19 5.64 22.58
C ALA A 121 -0.91 4.71 22.04
N VAL A 122 -0.59 3.88 21.04
CA VAL A 122 -1.58 3.07 20.32
C VAL A 122 -1.32 1.58 20.50
N GLN A 123 -0.17 1.09 20.03
CA GLN A 123 0.11 -0.35 19.97
C GLN A 123 0.26 -0.98 21.36
N LEU A 124 1.06 -0.37 22.23
CA LEU A 124 1.32 -0.91 23.56
C LEU A 124 0.08 -0.99 24.48
N PRO A 125 -0.81 0.03 24.52
CA PRO A 125 -2.07 -0.08 25.25
C PRO A 125 -3.00 -1.18 24.74
N VAL A 126 -3.02 -1.43 23.43
CA VAL A 126 -3.78 -2.53 22.82
C VAL A 126 -3.17 -3.88 23.21
N LEU A 127 -1.86 -4.03 23.02
CA LEU A 127 -1.15 -5.27 23.30
C LEU A 127 -1.18 -5.66 24.78
N ARG A 128 -1.15 -4.68 25.70
CA ARG A 128 -1.36 -4.94 27.15
C ARG A 128 -2.72 -5.55 27.49
N LYS A 129 -3.73 -5.31 26.66
CA LYS A 129 -5.10 -5.84 26.83
C LYS A 129 -5.31 -7.12 26.04
N ALA A 130 -4.49 -7.38 25.02
CA ALA A 130 -4.55 -8.59 24.23
C ALA A 130 -4.12 -9.79 25.08
N ARG A 131 -4.90 -10.87 25.03
CA ARG A 131 -4.56 -12.13 25.70
C ARG A 131 -3.62 -12.94 24.82
N GLY A 132 -2.78 -13.76 25.43
CA GLY A 132 -1.89 -14.66 24.71
C GLY A 132 -0.61 -14.02 24.17
N PHE A 133 -0.29 -12.78 24.57
CA PHE A 133 0.96 -12.10 24.21
C PHE A 133 1.73 -11.70 25.46
N ARG A 134 3.06 -11.82 25.41
CA ARG A 134 3.97 -11.39 26.47
C ARG A 134 5.03 -10.46 25.93
N LEU A 135 5.12 -9.26 26.48
CA LEU A 135 6.16 -8.29 26.13
C LEU A 135 7.52 -8.73 26.69
N ARG A 136 8.47 -9.05 25.81
CA ARG A 136 9.80 -9.59 26.15
C ARG A 136 10.86 -8.50 26.24
N GLY A 137 10.92 -7.63 25.24
CA GLY A 137 11.98 -6.65 25.13
C GLY A 137 11.69 -5.52 24.15
N VAL A 138 12.53 -4.50 24.20
CA VAL A 138 12.48 -3.34 23.31
C VAL A 138 13.89 -2.93 22.89
N ALA A 139 14.08 -2.72 21.59
CA ALA A 139 15.22 -2.04 21.01
C ALA A 139 14.80 -0.65 20.50
N THR A 140 15.49 0.42 20.90
CA THR A 140 15.28 1.76 20.33
C THR A 140 16.61 2.48 20.16
N ALA A 141 16.70 3.44 19.25
CA ALA A 141 17.93 4.23 19.05
C ALA A 141 18.40 4.99 20.31
N SER A 142 17.50 5.27 21.27
CA SER A 142 17.84 5.97 22.52
C SER A 142 17.89 5.00 23.70
N PRO A 143 19.02 4.90 24.43
CA PRO A 143 19.10 4.08 25.65
C PRO A 143 18.05 4.45 26.70
N LEU A 144 17.76 5.75 26.85
CA LEU A 144 16.78 6.24 27.80
C LEU A 144 15.36 5.78 27.43
N ASN A 145 14.97 5.96 26.16
CA ASN A 145 13.64 5.54 25.70
C ASN A 145 13.46 4.01 25.80
N ALA A 146 14.50 3.23 25.50
CA ALA A 146 14.47 1.77 25.67
C ALA A 146 14.24 1.37 27.14
N ARG A 147 15.04 1.92 28.07
CA ARG A 147 14.91 1.64 29.51
C ARG A 147 13.57 2.09 30.09
N GLU A 148 13.11 3.30 29.74
CA GLU A 148 11.83 3.83 30.21
C GLU A 148 10.66 2.99 29.71
N THR A 149 10.66 2.64 28.42
CA THR A 149 9.62 1.80 27.83
C THR A 149 9.62 0.42 28.47
N ALA A 150 10.77 -0.22 28.61
CA ALA A 150 10.86 -1.53 29.23
C ALA A 150 10.32 -1.51 30.66
N ARG A 151 10.74 -0.53 31.48
CA ARG A 151 10.25 -0.38 32.85
C ARG A 151 8.74 -0.16 32.91
N ARG A 152 8.22 0.74 32.08
CA ARG A 152 6.79 1.12 32.08
C ARG A 152 5.87 -0.04 31.66
N PHE A 153 6.36 -0.92 30.81
CA PHE A 153 5.58 -2.02 30.23
C PHE A 153 6.01 -3.42 30.72
N GLY A 154 6.91 -3.50 31.69
CA GLY A 154 7.32 -4.76 32.33
C GLY A 154 8.14 -5.68 31.42
N MET A 155 8.90 -5.12 30.48
CA MET A 155 9.77 -5.90 29.59
C MET A 155 11.08 -6.26 30.30
N GLN A 156 11.58 -7.46 30.03
CA GLN A 156 12.79 -7.99 30.66
C GLN A 156 14.07 -7.45 30.02
N ARG A 157 14.00 -7.06 28.73
CA ARG A 157 15.16 -6.54 27.98
C ARG A 157 14.92 -5.13 27.45
N ALA A 158 15.96 -4.30 27.52
CA ALA A 158 16.03 -3.00 26.89
C ALA A 158 17.38 -2.88 26.20
N SER A 159 17.40 -2.61 24.90
CA SER A 159 18.63 -2.48 24.12
C SER A 159 18.59 -1.28 23.17
N THR A 160 19.76 -0.92 22.65
CA THR A 160 19.89 -0.03 21.49
C THR A 160 20.27 -0.77 20.22
N ASP A 161 20.59 -2.06 20.30
CA ASP A 161 20.86 -2.93 19.16
C ASP A 161 19.67 -3.89 18.96
N LEU A 162 19.11 -3.90 17.76
CA LEU A 162 18.04 -4.82 17.41
C LEU A 162 18.48 -6.28 17.52
N ARG A 163 19.75 -6.59 17.23
CA ARG A 163 20.27 -7.97 17.25
C ARG A 163 20.16 -8.63 18.62
N GLU A 164 20.45 -7.89 19.68
CA GLU A 164 20.32 -8.39 21.07
C GLU A 164 18.89 -8.79 21.44
N ILE A 165 17.89 -8.23 20.76
CA ILE A 165 16.49 -8.59 20.91
C ILE A 165 16.11 -9.77 20.01
N LEU A 166 16.66 -9.83 18.79
CA LEU A 166 16.42 -10.92 17.85
C LEU A 166 17.04 -12.24 18.30
N ASP A 167 18.16 -12.19 19.03
CA ASP A 167 18.84 -13.38 19.57
C ASP A 167 18.10 -14.01 20.77
N ASP A 168 17.06 -13.35 21.32
CA ASP A 168 16.24 -13.92 22.39
C ASP A 168 15.33 -15.02 21.82
N THR A 169 15.54 -16.26 22.27
CA THR A 169 14.79 -17.45 21.84
C THR A 169 13.33 -17.42 22.26
N ASP A 170 12.99 -16.62 23.28
CA ASP A 170 11.62 -16.47 23.75
C ASP A 170 10.87 -15.34 23.02
N VAL A 171 11.49 -14.68 22.04
CA VAL A 171 10.82 -13.74 21.14
C VAL A 171 10.35 -14.51 19.91
N ASP A 172 9.03 -14.54 19.70
CA ASP A 172 8.40 -15.17 18.54
C ASP A 172 8.07 -14.13 17.46
N LEU A 173 7.63 -12.93 17.87
CA LEU A 173 7.13 -11.86 17.01
C LEU A 173 7.81 -10.53 17.33
N VAL A 174 8.17 -9.78 16.29
CA VAL A 174 8.71 -8.42 16.40
C VAL A 174 7.70 -7.42 15.85
N LEU A 175 7.28 -6.46 16.69
CA LEU A 175 6.59 -5.25 16.24
C LEU A 175 7.64 -4.20 15.84
N ILE A 176 7.67 -3.83 14.56
CA ILE A 176 8.56 -2.79 14.04
C ILE A 176 7.75 -1.49 13.88
N GLY A 177 8.12 -0.46 14.64
CA GLY A 177 7.48 0.85 14.63
C GLY A 177 8.51 1.97 14.73
N THR A 178 9.48 1.94 13.81
CA THR A 178 10.58 2.90 13.68
C THR A 178 10.24 3.97 12.64
N ARG A 179 11.26 4.68 12.14
CA ARG A 179 11.14 5.61 11.02
C ARG A 179 11.05 4.81 9.72
N HIS A 180 10.30 5.32 8.74
CA HIS A 180 9.93 4.56 7.55
C HIS A 180 11.15 4.05 6.75
N HIS A 181 12.21 4.84 6.62
CA HIS A 181 13.45 4.44 5.93
C HIS A 181 14.16 3.22 6.55
N LEU A 182 13.85 2.86 7.81
CA LEU A 182 14.43 1.69 8.47
C LEU A 182 13.58 0.42 8.30
N HIS A 183 12.34 0.55 7.83
CA HIS A 183 11.37 -0.55 7.82
C HIS A 183 11.86 -1.75 7.03
N ALA A 184 12.25 -1.56 5.76
CA ALA A 184 12.71 -2.64 4.89
C ALA A 184 13.89 -3.42 5.49
N ALA A 185 14.93 -2.70 5.91
CA ALA A 185 16.13 -3.29 6.49
C ALA A 185 15.84 -4.05 7.79
N GLN A 186 15.04 -3.46 8.69
CA GLN A 186 14.72 -4.08 9.99
C GLN A 186 13.77 -5.28 9.85
N THR A 187 12.83 -5.22 8.90
CA THR A 187 11.98 -6.36 8.56
C THR A 187 12.80 -7.52 8.03
N LEU A 188 13.73 -7.27 7.10
CA LEU A 188 14.64 -8.31 6.60
C LEU A 188 15.51 -8.88 7.72
N GLN A 189 16.03 -8.06 8.63
CA GLN A 189 16.80 -8.53 9.79
C GLN A 189 15.97 -9.46 10.70
N ALA A 190 14.74 -9.06 11.04
CA ALA A 190 13.86 -9.86 11.88
C ALA A 190 13.44 -11.18 11.22
N LEU A 191 13.10 -11.16 9.93
CA LEU A 191 12.77 -12.37 9.16
C LEU A 191 13.96 -13.33 9.07
N ARG A 192 15.17 -12.81 8.79
CA ARG A 192 16.40 -13.61 8.73
C ARG A 192 16.78 -14.24 10.06
N ALA A 193 16.43 -13.58 11.17
CA ALA A 193 16.54 -14.15 12.52
C ALA A 193 15.44 -15.16 12.86
N GLY A 194 14.58 -15.52 11.90
CA GLY A 194 13.51 -16.49 12.09
C GLY A 194 12.37 -15.98 12.96
N LYS A 195 12.16 -14.66 13.04
CA LYS A 195 11.05 -14.07 13.80
C LYS A 195 9.86 -13.77 12.88
N HIS A 196 8.66 -13.87 13.44
CA HIS A 196 7.47 -13.29 12.83
C HIS A 196 7.56 -11.76 12.90
N VAL A 197 6.93 -11.05 11.96
CA VAL A 197 6.98 -9.59 11.89
C VAL A 197 5.59 -9.01 11.78
N LEU A 198 5.27 -8.07 12.66
CA LEU A 198 4.25 -7.05 12.45
C LEU A 198 4.97 -5.72 12.23
N LEU A 199 4.90 -5.20 11.02
CA LEU A 199 5.52 -3.95 10.63
C LEU A 199 4.47 -2.83 10.58
N GLU A 200 4.67 -1.72 11.29
CA GLU A 200 3.87 -0.52 11.06
C GLU A 200 4.04 -0.03 9.62
N LYS A 201 2.95 0.46 9.02
CA LYS A 201 3.00 0.97 7.65
C LYS A 201 3.99 2.16 7.52
N PRO A 202 4.60 2.37 6.35
CA PRO A 202 4.52 1.55 5.12
C PRO A 202 5.43 0.32 5.17
N LEU A 203 5.29 -0.59 4.20
CA LEU A 203 6.22 -1.73 4.09
C LEU A 203 7.66 -1.28 3.86
N CYS A 204 7.83 -0.30 2.97
CA CYS A 204 9.12 0.21 2.50
C CYS A 204 8.94 1.61 1.91
N LEU A 205 10.05 2.30 1.63
CA LEU A 205 10.02 3.61 0.98
C LEU A 205 10.18 3.50 -0.54
N GLU A 206 10.83 2.46 -1.03
CA GLU A 206 11.05 2.26 -2.46
C GLU A 206 10.30 1.04 -2.98
N GLU A 207 9.68 1.15 -4.16
CA GLU A 207 8.90 0.06 -4.76
C GLU A 207 9.76 -1.19 -5.03
N ALA A 208 11.03 -0.99 -5.37
CA ALA A 208 11.99 -2.07 -5.61
C ALA A 208 12.24 -2.95 -4.38
N GLU A 209 11.97 -2.46 -3.17
CA GLU A 209 12.16 -3.20 -1.91
C GLU A 209 11.04 -4.19 -1.62
N ILE A 210 9.87 -4.06 -2.26
CA ILE A 210 8.70 -4.91 -1.99
C ILE A 210 9.02 -6.38 -2.27
N ALA A 211 9.49 -6.69 -3.48
CA ALA A 211 9.71 -8.07 -3.90
C ALA A 211 10.78 -8.79 -3.04
N PRO A 212 11.94 -8.19 -2.72
CA PRO A 212 12.91 -8.77 -1.78
C PRO A 212 12.33 -9.11 -0.40
N ILE A 213 11.53 -8.21 0.18
CA ILE A 213 10.93 -8.41 1.51
C ILE A 213 9.96 -9.59 1.49
N LEU A 214 9.04 -9.62 0.51
CA LEU A 214 8.04 -10.67 0.40
C LEU A 214 8.68 -12.03 0.05
N ALA A 215 9.71 -12.04 -0.80
CA ALA A 215 10.48 -13.23 -1.11
C ALA A 215 11.15 -13.80 0.14
N GLU A 216 11.74 -12.94 0.97
CA GLU A 216 12.39 -13.35 2.22
C GLU A 216 11.37 -13.96 3.20
N ALA A 217 10.22 -13.32 3.41
CA ALA A 217 9.16 -13.84 4.30
C ALA A 217 8.70 -15.24 3.87
N ARG A 218 8.51 -15.46 2.56
CA ARG A 218 8.19 -16.79 2.00
C ARG A 218 9.33 -17.78 2.20
N ARG A 219 10.57 -17.37 1.94
CA ARG A 219 11.77 -18.22 2.07
C ARG A 219 11.98 -18.73 3.49
N VAL A 220 11.82 -17.87 4.50
CA VAL A 220 11.95 -18.23 5.91
C VAL A 220 10.68 -18.81 6.52
N ARG A 221 9.58 -18.84 5.76
CA ARG A 221 8.25 -19.28 6.22
C ARG A 221 7.85 -18.58 7.52
N ARG A 222 8.00 -17.25 7.58
CA ARG A 222 7.58 -16.44 8.73
C ARG A 222 6.49 -15.47 8.33
N LEU A 223 5.47 -15.37 9.18
CA LEU A 223 4.43 -14.36 9.05
C LEU A 223 5.05 -12.96 8.92
N LEU A 224 4.66 -12.25 7.87
CA LEU A 224 4.85 -10.82 7.70
C LEU A 224 3.48 -10.17 7.57
N ALA A 225 3.11 -9.38 8.57
CA ALA A 225 1.93 -8.53 8.55
C ALA A 225 2.35 -7.06 8.51
N VAL A 226 1.59 -6.23 7.78
CA VAL A 226 1.76 -4.78 7.76
C VAL A 226 0.60 -4.12 8.54
N GLY A 227 0.88 -2.99 9.20
CA GLY A 227 -0.01 -2.16 10.01
C GLY A 227 -1.17 -1.51 9.26
N PHE A 228 -1.69 -2.16 8.22
CA PHE A 228 -2.94 -1.82 7.57
C PHE A 228 -4.12 -2.25 8.45
N ASN A 229 -4.31 -1.53 9.55
CA ASN A 229 -5.24 -1.93 10.60
C ASN A 229 -6.72 -1.74 10.23
N ARG A 230 -7.04 -0.87 9.25
CA ARG A 230 -8.43 -0.47 8.95
C ARG A 230 -9.33 -1.61 8.50
N ARG A 231 -8.80 -2.54 7.71
CA ARG A 231 -9.52 -3.77 7.29
C ARG A 231 -10.01 -4.62 8.46
N TYR A 232 -9.37 -4.53 9.63
CA TYR A 232 -9.75 -5.28 10.82
C TYR A 232 -10.80 -4.57 11.68
N SER A 233 -11.13 -3.31 11.38
CA SER A 233 -12.14 -2.58 12.15
C SER A 233 -13.53 -3.23 12.03
N PRO A 234 -14.36 -3.21 13.09
CA PRO A 234 -15.73 -3.72 13.01
C PRO A 234 -16.54 -3.03 11.90
N ILE A 235 -16.29 -1.73 11.68
CA ILE A 235 -16.92 -0.93 10.64
C ILE A 235 -16.55 -1.42 9.23
N ALA A 236 -15.25 -1.61 8.93
CA ALA A 236 -14.81 -2.09 7.62
C ALA A 236 -15.22 -3.53 7.36
N ARG A 237 -15.14 -4.41 8.37
CA ARG A 237 -15.63 -5.79 8.31
C ARG A 237 -17.11 -5.83 7.96
N ARG A 238 -17.91 -5.01 8.64
CA ARG A 238 -19.35 -4.91 8.34
C ARG A 238 -19.62 -4.40 6.93
N ALA A 239 -18.89 -3.38 6.47
CA ALA A 239 -19.01 -2.89 5.10
C ALA A 239 -18.64 -3.99 4.08
N ARG A 240 -17.58 -4.77 4.34
CA ARG A 240 -17.17 -5.89 3.49
C ARG A 240 -18.24 -6.98 3.40
N GLU A 241 -18.87 -7.34 4.52
CA GLU A 241 -19.98 -8.30 4.54
C GLU A 241 -21.17 -7.86 3.68
N VAL A 242 -21.58 -6.59 3.82
CA VAL A 242 -22.70 -6.03 3.05
C VAL A 242 -22.35 -6.02 1.56
N LEU A 243 -21.17 -5.51 1.20
CA LEU A 243 -20.69 -5.45 -0.18
C LEU A 243 -20.54 -6.85 -0.79
N GLY A 244 -20.12 -7.85 -0.03
CA GLY A 244 -19.95 -9.23 -0.51
C GLY A 244 -21.25 -9.93 -0.89
N ARG A 245 -22.41 -9.39 -0.48
CA ARG A 245 -23.75 -9.91 -0.82
C ARG A 245 -24.39 -9.20 -2.02
N LEU A 246 -23.68 -8.24 -2.60
CA LEU A 246 -24.15 -7.44 -3.73
C LEU A 246 -23.31 -7.75 -4.97
N ASP A 247 -23.95 -7.79 -6.12
CA ASP A 247 -23.29 -7.99 -7.41
C ASP A 247 -23.05 -6.67 -8.14
N GLY A 248 -22.25 -6.69 -9.21
CA GLY A 248 -21.98 -5.53 -10.06
C GLY A 248 -20.89 -4.59 -9.52
N PRO A 249 -20.56 -3.51 -10.26
CA PRO A 249 -19.48 -2.59 -9.92
C PRO A 249 -19.84 -1.71 -8.72
N ALA A 250 -18.81 -1.26 -8.01
CA ALA A 250 -18.94 -0.32 -6.90
C ALA A 250 -18.22 1.00 -7.21
N LEU A 251 -18.81 2.11 -6.76
CA LEU A 251 -18.17 3.42 -6.71
C LEU A 251 -17.81 3.76 -5.27
N PHE A 252 -16.53 4.01 -4.99
CA PHE A 252 -16.03 4.44 -3.69
C PHE A 252 -15.69 5.93 -3.74
N LEU A 253 -16.16 6.71 -2.77
CA LEU A 253 -15.81 8.12 -2.58
C LEU A 253 -15.20 8.27 -1.18
N TYR A 254 -13.87 8.38 -1.12
CA TYR A 254 -13.12 8.45 0.14
C TYR A 254 -12.53 9.84 0.32
N ARG A 255 -12.94 10.55 1.37
CA ARG A 255 -12.30 11.77 1.84
C ARG A 255 -11.45 11.48 3.08
N VAL A 256 -10.21 11.95 3.05
CA VAL A 256 -9.27 11.96 4.16
C VAL A 256 -8.84 13.40 4.46
N ASN A 257 -9.21 13.90 5.62
CA ASN A 257 -8.74 15.16 6.19
C ASN A 257 -7.65 14.87 7.24
N ALA A 258 -6.41 14.74 6.79
CA ALA A 258 -5.30 14.40 7.67
C ALA A 258 -4.77 15.60 8.47
N GLY A 259 -5.21 16.82 8.15
CA GLY A 259 -4.76 18.07 8.77
C GLY A 259 -3.28 18.40 8.47
N PRO A 260 -2.79 19.57 8.87
CA PRO A 260 -1.45 20.01 8.54
C PRO A 260 -0.39 19.28 9.38
N LEU A 261 0.82 19.15 8.82
CA LEU A 261 2.00 18.76 9.60
C LEU A 261 2.74 20.00 10.10
N PRO A 262 3.39 19.94 11.27
CA PRO A 262 4.33 20.98 11.67
C PRO A 262 5.45 21.15 10.62
N PRO A 263 5.97 22.37 10.43
CA PRO A 263 7.12 22.60 9.56
C PRO A 263 8.31 21.71 9.94
N GLY A 264 8.98 21.12 8.95
CA GLY A 264 10.15 20.26 9.15
C GLY A 264 9.84 18.89 9.75
N HIS A 265 8.57 18.46 9.75
CA HIS A 265 8.20 17.14 10.24
C HIS A 265 8.81 16.04 9.36
N TRP A 266 9.53 15.10 9.99
CA TRP A 266 10.26 13.99 9.34
C TRP A 266 9.48 13.21 8.27
N LEU A 267 8.15 13.13 8.38
CA LEU A 267 7.31 12.44 7.38
C LEU A 267 7.45 13.07 5.98
N GLN A 268 7.70 14.38 5.90
CA GLN A 268 7.89 15.11 4.65
C GLN A 268 9.32 14.99 4.10
N ASP A 269 10.27 14.49 4.90
CA ASP A 269 11.61 14.18 4.40
C ASP A 269 11.52 12.98 3.45
N PRO A 270 11.88 13.13 2.16
CA PRO A 270 11.81 12.02 1.21
C PRO A 270 12.69 10.82 1.60
N ALA A 271 13.83 11.07 2.25
CA ALA A 271 14.79 10.04 2.65
C ALA A 271 14.44 9.39 3.99
N GLU A 272 13.72 10.07 4.88
CA GLU A 272 13.33 9.51 6.19
C GLU A 272 11.91 8.94 6.20
N GLY A 273 10.95 9.69 5.64
CA GLY A 273 9.51 9.49 5.77
C GLY A 273 8.77 9.15 4.47
N GLY A 274 9.31 9.53 3.31
CA GLY A 274 8.73 9.23 1.99
C GLY A 274 7.45 10.01 1.65
N GLY A 275 7.10 11.04 2.43
CA GLY A 275 5.89 11.83 2.22
C GLY A 275 4.60 11.15 2.65
N ARG A 276 3.48 11.89 2.53
CA ARG A 276 2.16 11.41 2.98
C ARG A 276 1.54 10.33 2.11
N ILE A 277 1.91 10.24 0.82
CA ILE A 277 1.40 9.19 -0.07
C ILE A 277 1.94 7.82 0.39
N VAL A 278 3.27 7.65 0.40
CA VAL A 278 3.88 6.40 0.84
C VAL A 278 3.64 6.18 2.33
N GLY A 279 3.88 7.20 3.14
CA GLY A 279 3.89 7.06 4.59
C GLY A 279 2.52 7.00 5.26
N GLU A 280 1.43 7.49 4.65
CA GLU A 280 0.09 7.42 5.26
C GLU A 280 -0.99 6.93 4.30
N CYS A 281 -0.98 7.36 3.04
CA CYS A 281 -2.05 7.05 2.09
C CYS A 281 -2.16 5.55 1.78
N CYS A 282 -1.06 4.81 1.88
CA CYS A 282 -1.04 3.36 1.73
C CYS A 282 -2.13 2.63 2.53
N HIS A 283 -2.50 3.13 3.71
CA HIS A 283 -3.54 2.50 4.51
C HIS A 283 -4.97 2.73 3.99
N PHE A 284 -5.22 3.82 3.26
CA PHE A 284 -6.54 4.07 2.64
C PHE A 284 -6.67 3.26 1.35
N LEU A 285 -5.58 3.12 0.62
CA LEU A 285 -5.51 2.29 -0.58
C LEU A 285 -5.72 0.81 -0.23
N ASP A 286 -5.09 0.35 0.85
CA ASP A 286 -5.36 -0.96 1.43
C ASP A 286 -6.86 -1.16 1.73
N LEU A 287 -7.49 -0.20 2.40
CA LEU A 287 -8.90 -0.29 2.75
C LEU A 287 -9.81 -0.35 1.52
N ILE A 288 -9.53 0.46 0.49
CA ILE A 288 -10.28 0.44 -0.78
C ILE A 288 -10.17 -0.94 -1.42
N LEU A 289 -8.95 -1.48 -1.54
CA LEU A 289 -8.71 -2.79 -2.14
C LEU A 289 -9.39 -3.91 -1.34
N PHE A 290 -9.30 -3.87 -0.01
CA PHE A 290 -9.98 -4.82 0.89
C PHE A 290 -11.50 -4.79 0.70
N LEU A 291 -12.12 -3.61 0.72
CA LEU A 291 -13.57 -3.47 0.58
C LEU A 291 -14.06 -3.86 -0.82
N ALA A 292 -13.30 -3.53 -1.86
CA ALA A 292 -13.56 -3.97 -3.22
C ALA A 292 -13.33 -5.48 -3.41
N GLY A 293 -12.44 -6.10 -2.61
CA GLY A 293 -11.96 -7.46 -2.88
C GLY A 293 -11.09 -7.51 -4.12
N ALA A 294 -10.36 -6.43 -4.37
CA ALA A 294 -9.51 -6.27 -5.54
C ALA A 294 -8.08 -6.68 -5.19
N ALA A 295 -7.49 -7.52 -6.05
CA ALA A 295 -6.10 -7.94 -5.92
C ALA A 295 -5.09 -6.94 -6.51
N ASP A 296 -5.56 -5.92 -7.24
CA ASP A 296 -4.73 -4.87 -7.80
C ASP A 296 -5.57 -3.64 -8.22
N VAL A 297 -4.90 -2.54 -8.56
CA VAL A 297 -5.47 -1.40 -9.29
C VAL A 297 -5.11 -1.51 -10.78
N LEU A 298 -6.09 -1.33 -11.66
CA LEU A 298 -5.88 -1.43 -13.12
C LEU A 298 -5.35 -0.13 -13.74
N GLY A 299 -5.61 0.99 -13.08
CA GLY A 299 -5.20 2.30 -13.57
C GLY A 299 -5.35 3.36 -12.49
N VAL A 300 -4.45 4.34 -12.52
CA VAL A 300 -4.45 5.47 -11.58
C VAL A 300 -4.33 6.76 -12.36
N ARG A 301 -5.16 7.74 -11.98
CA ARG A 301 -5.03 9.14 -12.39
C ARG A 301 -5.02 9.97 -11.11
N ALA A 302 -4.03 10.82 -10.92
CA ALA A 302 -3.94 11.63 -9.71
C ALA A 302 -3.35 13.01 -10.00
N ALA A 303 -3.75 13.98 -9.19
CA ALA A 303 -3.21 15.33 -9.24
C ALA A 303 -3.12 15.89 -7.82
N ALA A 304 -1.96 16.45 -7.48
CA ALA A 304 -1.76 17.18 -6.23
C ALA A 304 -2.03 18.67 -6.40
N LEU A 305 -2.33 19.34 -5.29
CA LEU A 305 -2.24 20.79 -5.22
C LEU A 305 -0.77 21.20 -5.39
N PRO A 306 -0.50 22.28 -6.14
CA PRO A 306 0.86 22.79 -6.29
C PRO A 306 1.37 23.28 -4.93
N SER A 307 2.67 23.09 -4.69
CA SER A 307 3.33 23.72 -3.54
C SER A 307 3.32 25.23 -3.70
N ASP A 308 2.99 25.95 -2.63
CA ASP A 308 2.84 27.41 -2.66
C ASP A 308 3.96 28.16 -1.93
N GLY A 309 4.92 27.44 -1.34
CA GLY A 309 6.00 28.03 -0.53
C GLY A 309 5.53 28.59 0.82
N CYS A 310 4.24 28.48 1.15
CA CYS A 310 3.60 29.04 2.33
C CYS A 310 2.99 27.97 3.26
N GLY A 311 3.21 26.69 2.97
CA GLY A 311 2.81 25.57 3.83
C GLY A 311 2.15 24.42 3.08
N VAL A 312 1.76 24.59 1.81
CA VAL A 312 1.30 23.49 0.96
C VAL A 312 2.51 22.75 0.41
N VAL A 313 2.67 21.50 0.81
CA VAL A 313 3.70 20.58 0.31
C VAL A 313 3.09 19.72 -0.79
N ASN A 314 3.80 19.59 -1.92
CA ASN A 314 3.35 18.74 -3.03
C ASN A 314 3.23 17.28 -2.55
N GLY A 315 2.07 16.66 -2.80
CA GLY A 315 1.76 15.30 -2.33
C GLY A 315 1.05 15.23 -0.95
N ASP A 316 0.95 16.34 -0.20
CA ASP A 316 0.22 16.38 1.06
C ASP A 316 -1.28 16.68 0.88
N SER A 317 -1.67 17.13 -0.31
CA SER A 317 -3.06 17.30 -0.71
C SER A 317 -3.24 16.94 -2.19
N PHE A 318 -4.07 15.94 -2.48
CA PHE A 318 -4.28 15.44 -3.83
C PHE A 318 -5.64 14.76 -3.98
N ALA A 319 -6.05 14.59 -5.23
CA ALA A 319 -7.16 13.73 -5.62
C ALA A 319 -6.65 12.62 -6.54
N ALA A 320 -7.14 11.40 -6.33
CA ALA A 320 -6.82 10.24 -7.15
C ALA A 320 -8.09 9.50 -7.58
N ILE A 321 -8.10 9.00 -8.81
CA ILE A 321 -9.10 8.10 -9.35
C ILE A 321 -8.41 6.76 -9.64
N LEU A 322 -8.91 5.70 -9.02
CA LEU A 322 -8.41 4.33 -9.15
C LEU A 322 -9.42 3.49 -9.95
N ASP A 323 -8.99 2.95 -11.07
CA ASP A 323 -9.75 1.95 -11.83
C ASP A 323 -9.51 0.57 -11.19
N LEU A 324 -10.58 -0.09 -10.77
CA LEU A 324 -10.53 -1.38 -10.06
C LEU A 324 -11.08 -2.51 -10.95
N PRO A 325 -10.70 -3.77 -10.70
CA PRO A 325 -11.30 -4.92 -11.36
C PRO A 325 -12.84 -4.95 -11.27
N GLY A 326 -13.47 -5.58 -12.26
CA GLY A 326 -14.93 -5.70 -12.32
C GLY A 326 -15.67 -4.38 -12.61
N GLY A 327 -14.97 -3.37 -13.17
CA GLY A 327 -15.55 -2.07 -13.54
C GLY A 327 -15.81 -1.14 -12.35
N SER A 328 -15.35 -1.51 -11.15
CA SER A 328 -15.46 -0.66 -9.96
C SER A 328 -14.47 0.51 -10.06
N ARG A 329 -14.76 1.60 -9.34
CA ARG A 329 -13.88 2.78 -9.32
C ARG A 329 -13.85 3.42 -7.94
N ALA A 330 -12.68 3.91 -7.54
CA ALA A 330 -12.54 4.70 -6.34
C ALA A 330 -12.08 6.12 -6.64
N VAL A 331 -12.61 7.09 -5.92
CA VAL A 331 -12.14 8.47 -5.85
C VAL A 331 -11.62 8.69 -4.44
N LEU A 332 -10.34 9.02 -4.32
CA LEU A 332 -9.69 9.33 -3.06
C LEU A 332 -9.27 10.79 -3.05
N THR A 333 -9.83 11.57 -2.15
CA THR A 333 -9.40 12.94 -1.86
C THR A 333 -8.66 12.91 -0.54
N TYR A 334 -7.37 13.20 -0.58
CA TYR A 334 -6.52 13.31 0.61
C TYR A 334 -6.08 14.76 0.76
N THR A 335 -6.22 15.33 1.95
CA THR A 335 -5.83 16.72 2.20
C THR A 335 -5.21 16.92 3.57
N GLY A 336 -4.13 17.68 3.59
CA GLY A 336 -3.53 18.25 4.80
C GLY A 336 -4.04 19.64 5.14
N LEU A 337 -5.01 20.19 4.40
CA LEU A 337 -5.45 21.58 4.58
C LEU A 337 -6.63 21.77 5.53
N GLY A 338 -7.37 20.70 5.83
CA GLY A 338 -8.60 20.81 6.60
C GLY A 338 -8.36 20.94 8.10
N ASP A 339 -9.31 21.58 8.77
CA ASP A 339 -9.34 21.74 10.22
C ASP A 339 -9.60 20.41 10.94
N GLN A 340 -8.99 20.22 12.11
CA GLN A 340 -9.12 18.96 12.87
C GLN A 340 -10.47 18.79 13.57
N GLY A 341 -11.32 19.82 13.62
CA GLY A 341 -12.71 19.72 14.04
C GLY A 341 -13.58 18.92 13.06
N LEU A 342 -13.15 18.78 11.80
CA LEU A 342 -13.80 17.88 10.84
C LEU A 342 -13.20 16.47 10.95
N ALA A 343 -14.08 15.48 11.11
CA ALA A 343 -13.71 14.07 11.18
C ALA A 343 -12.74 13.65 10.07
N LYS A 344 -11.71 12.88 10.45
CA LYS A 344 -10.58 12.56 9.58
C LYS A 344 -11.03 11.83 8.34
N GLU A 345 -11.89 10.83 8.48
CA GLU A 345 -12.19 9.88 7.40
C GLU A 345 -13.69 9.78 7.14
N ARG A 346 -14.06 9.89 5.87
CA ARG A 346 -15.41 9.59 5.42
C ARG A 346 -15.35 8.82 4.12
N LEU A 347 -16.00 7.66 4.08
CA LEU A 347 -16.04 6.80 2.89
C LEU A 347 -17.49 6.48 2.54
N GLU A 348 -17.88 6.82 1.31
CA GLU A 348 -19.18 6.48 0.74
C GLU A 348 -19.00 5.42 -0.34
N ILE A 349 -19.87 4.42 -0.35
CA ILE A 349 -19.78 3.28 -1.28
C ILE A 349 -21.14 3.03 -1.90
N PHE A 350 -21.22 3.06 -3.22
CA PHE A 350 -22.44 2.82 -3.98
C PHE A 350 -22.30 1.53 -4.79
N ARG A 351 -23.21 0.58 -4.60
CA ARG A 351 -23.21 -0.71 -5.31
C ARG A 351 -24.62 -1.27 -5.40
N ALA A 352 -25.07 -1.63 -6.60
CA ALA A 352 -26.37 -2.30 -6.81
C ALA A 352 -27.57 -1.68 -6.06
N GLY A 353 -27.68 -0.35 -6.06
CA GLY A 353 -28.75 0.39 -5.37
C GLY A 353 -28.57 0.55 -3.86
N ALA A 354 -27.55 -0.06 -3.26
CA ALA A 354 -27.12 0.21 -1.89
C ALA A 354 -26.15 1.38 -1.83
N ALA A 355 -26.23 2.16 -0.75
CA ALA A 355 -25.27 3.19 -0.39
C ALA A 355 -24.81 3.00 1.06
N LEU A 356 -23.51 2.91 1.29
CA LEU A 356 -22.90 2.77 2.60
C LEU A 356 -22.14 4.05 2.93
N VAL A 357 -22.25 4.53 4.17
CA VAL A 357 -21.53 5.72 4.66
C VAL A 357 -20.77 5.35 5.93
N LEU A 358 -19.45 5.26 5.81
CA LEU A 358 -18.52 5.07 6.91
C LEU A 358 -18.07 6.44 7.42
N ASP A 359 -18.24 6.69 8.71
CA ASP A 359 -17.83 7.94 9.36
C ASP A 359 -16.80 7.65 10.47
N ASP A 360 -15.54 7.98 10.16
CA ASP A 360 -14.34 7.93 11.00
C ASP A 360 -14.22 6.70 11.92
N PHE A 361 -14.64 5.53 11.42
CA PHE A 361 -14.60 4.25 12.14
C PHE A 361 -15.37 4.26 13.46
N THR A 362 -16.38 5.13 13.54
CA THR A 362 -17.35 5.21 14.65
C THR A 362 -18.69 4.61 14.24
N ARG A 363 -19.12 4.87 12.99
CA ARG A 363 -20.43 4.49 12.48
C ARG A 363 -20.33 4.02 11.02
N LEU A 364 -21.20 3.07 10.67
CA LEU A 364 -21.55 2.71 9.31
C LEU A 364 -23.07 2.86 9.14
N ALA A 365 -23.50 3.75 8.25
CA ALA A 365 -24.89 3.78 7.79
C ALA A 365 -25.03 2.95 6.51
N VAL A 366 -26.07 2.12 6.42
CA VAL A 366 -26.42 1.34 5.23
C VAL A 366 -27.80 1.78 4.74
N HIS A 367 -27.87 2.23 3.49
CA HIS A 367 -29.07 2.73 2.83
C HIS A 367 -29.38 1.90 1.61
N GLY A 368 -30.45 1.09 1.67
CA GLY A 368 -30.69 0.08 0.64
C GLY A 368 -29.65 -1.04 0.68
N GLY A 369 -30.04 -2.26 0.33
CA GLY A 369 -29.17 -3.44 0.38
C GLY A 369 -29.26 -4.26 1.67
N PRO A 370 -28.52 -5.38 1.74
CA PRO A 370 -28.63 -6.35 2.82
C PRO A 370 -27.88 -5.90 4.07
N GLY A 371 -28.50 -6.10 5.24
CA GLY A 371 -27.88 -5.83 6.53
C GLY A 371 -28.13 -4.42 7.06
N GLY A 372 -27.99 -4.24 8.37
CA GLY A 372 -28.19 -2.97 9.06
C GLY A 372 -26.92 -2.15 9.29
N SER A 373 -27.16 -0.86 9.53
CA SER A 373 -26.21 0.12 10.07
C SER A 373 -25.69 -0.30 11.45
N ILE A 374 -24.48 0.14 11.79
CA ILE A 374 -23.88 -0.05 13.11
C ILE A 374 -23.27 1.26 13.62
N ASP A 375 -23.33 1.45 14.94
CA ASP A 375 -22.72 2.57 15.64
C ASP A 375 -21.98 2.03 16.87
N LEU A 376 -20.69 2.30 16.94
CA LEU A 376 -19.83 1.82 18.02
C LEU A 376 -19.79 2.78 19.21
N GLY A 377 -20.30 4.00 19.07
CA GLY A 377 -20.23 5.08 20.07
C GLY A 377 -18.80 5.61 20.35
N ARG A 378 -17.78 4.95 19.81
CA ARG A 378 -16.37 5.33 19.91
C ARG A 378 -15.62 4.86 18.67
N GLN A 379 -14.48 5.49 18.40
CA GLN A 379 -13.64 5.12 17.27
C GLN A 379 -12.95 3.77 17.51
N ASP A 380 -13.10 2.84 16.58
CA ASP A 380 -12.33 1.60 16.54
C ASP A 380 -11.75 1.36 15.14
N LYS A 381 -10.44 1.63 15.01
CA LYS A 381 -9.71 1.48 13.75
C LYS A 381 -9.18 0.06 13.54
N GLY A 382 -9.48 -0.91 14.39
CA GLY A 382 -9.15 -2.32 14.19
C GLY A 382 -7.80 -2.79 14.74
N PHE A 383 -7.08 -1.99 15.53
CA PHE A 383 -5.78 -2.41 16.09
C PHE A 383 -5.88 -3.67 16.96
N ALA A 384 -6.88 -3.74 17.84
CA ALA A 384 -7.08 -4.91 18.70
C ALA A 384 -7.43 -6.16 17.88
N ALA A 385 -8.31 -6.01 16.90
CA ALA A 385 -8.68 -7.09 15.99
C ALA A 385 -7.49 -7.55 15.13
N GLN A 386 -6.60 -6.65 14.70
CA GLN A 386 -5.37 -7.03 14.00
C GLN A 386 -4.48 -7.92 14.86
N TRP A 387 -4.24 -7.55 16.12
CA TRP A 387 -3.49 -8.38 17.07
C TRP A 387 -4.15 -9.73 17.31
N GLU A 388 -5.47 -9.76 17.44
CA GLU A 388 -6.23 -11.01 17.60
C GLU A 388 -6.03 -11.93 16.39
N GLN A 389 -6.16 -11.41 15.17
CA GLN A 389 -5.97 -12.20 13.95
C GLN A 389 -4.52 -12.72 13.83
N ILE A 390 -3.53 -11.91 14.19
CA ILE A 390 -2.12 -12.34 14.24
C ILE A 390 -1.92 -13.45 15.27
N GLY A 391 -2.52 -13.33 16.46
CA GLY A 391 -2.47 -14.38 17.47
C GLY A 391 -3.04 -15.69 16.97
N LYS A 392 -4.24 -15.65 16.38
CA LYS A 392 -4.89 -16.81 15.73
C LYS A 392 -4.01 -17.44 14.66
N ALA A 393 -3.47 -16.61 13.77
CA ALA A 393 -2.56 -17.07 12.71
C ALA A 393 -1.35 -17.80 13.26
N LEU A 394 -0.66 -17.22 14.25
CA LEU A 394 0.53 -17.82 14.84
C LEU A 394 0.24 -19.10 15.62
N LEU A 395 -0.96 -19.23 16.19
CA LEU A 395 -1.41 -20.44 16.88
C LEU A 395 -2.01 -21.50 15.94
N GLY A 396 -2.04 -21.24 14.62
CA GLY A 396 -2.61 -22.16 13.63
C GLY A 396 -4.14 -22.23 13.63
N GLU A 397 -4.80 -21.24 14.21
CA GLU A 397 -6.24 -21.10 14.19
C GLU A 397 -6.74 -20.42 12.90
N ALA A 398 -8.02 -20.58 12.59
CA ALA A 398 -8.68 -19.87 11.50
C ALA A 398 -8.55 -18.36 11.70
N ASN A 399 -8.04 -17.67 10.69
CA ASN A 399 -7.69 -16.26 10.77
C ASN A 399 -7.91 -15.56 9.43
N GLU A 400 -7.85 -14.24 9.47
CA GLU A 400 -7.99 -13.34 8.34
C GLU A 400 -6.84 -12.32 8.33
N VAL A 401 -5.62 -12.77 8.66
CA VAL A 401 -4.43 -11.92 8.56
C VAL A 401 -4.16 -11.59 7.10
N ILE A 402 -3.78 -10.34 6.85
CA ILE A 402 -3.39 -9.86 5.54
C ILE A 402 -2.31 -10.75 4.91
N THR A 403 -2.53 -11.10 3.64
CA THR A 403 -1.64 -11.96 2.87
C THR A 403 -0.50 -11.16 2.21
N PRO A 404 0.61 -11.82 1.83
CA PRO A 404 1.69 -11.18 1.05
C PRO A 404 1.21 -10.52 -0.24
N ALA A 405 0.24 -11.12 -0.94
CA ALA A 405 -0.32 -10.59 -2.17
C ALA A 405 -1.13 -9.30 -1.93
N GLU A 406 -1.89 -9.24 -0.83
CA GLU A 406 -2.62 -8.01 -0.46
C GLU A 406 -1.69 -6.89 0.00
N ILE A 407 -0.61 -7.23 0.73
CA ILE A 407 0.45 -6.27 1.08
C ILE A 407 1.06 -5.68 -0.19
N GLU A 408 1.40 -6.55 -1.15
CA GLU A 408 1.97 -6.14 -2.44
C GLU A 408 1.02 -5.22 -3.20
N ALA A 409 -0.26 -5.59 -3.33
CA ALA A 409 -1.26 -4.80 -4.02
C ALA A 409 -1.43 -3.40 -3.43
N ALA A 410 -1.50 -3.30 -2.10
CA ALA A 410 -1.61 -2.01 -1.41
C ALA A 410 -0.38 -1.13 -1.65
N MET A 411 0.83 -1.70 -1.59
CA MET A 411 2.06 -0.95 -1.84
C MET A 411 2.22 -0.56 -3.32
N ARG A 412 1.90 -1.44 -4.27
CA ARG A 412 1.93 -1.11 -5.70
C ARG A 412 0.93 -0.01 -6.05
N ALA A 413 -0.29 -0.07 -5.50
CA ALA A 413 -1.28 0.99 -5.65
C ALA A 413 -0.75 2.32 -5.09
N THR A 414 -0.04 2.27 -3.97
CA THR A 414 0.59 3.45 -3.33
C THR A 414 1.62 4.09 -4.24
N PHE A 415 2.56 3.32 -4.77
CA PHE A 415 3.59 3.84 -5.68
C PHE A 415 3.01 4.26 -7.03
N ALA A 416 1.91 3.63 -7.50
CA ALA A 416 1.19 4.08 -8.67
C ALA A 416 0.55 5.47 -8.47
N VAL A 417 -0.06 5.73 -7.31
CA VAL A 417 -0.57 7.06 -6.93
C VAL A 417 0.56 8.07 -6.81
N GLU A 418 1.66 7.70 -6.17
CA GLU A 418 2.83 8.58 -6.04
C GLU A 418 3.39 8.99 -7.41
N ARG A 419 3.58 8.02 -8.32
CA ARG A 419 4.02 8.28 -9.70
C ARG A 419 3.05 9.18 -10.45
N ALA A 420 1.74 8.94 -10.33
CA ALA A 420 0.74 9.76 -11.00
C ALA A 420 0.77 11.22 -10.49
N VAL A 421 0.90 11.41 -9.17
CA VAL A 421 1.04 12.74 -8.56
C VAL A 421 2.33 13.45 -9.02
N ARG A 422 3.47 12.75 -9.03
CA ARG A 422 4.77 13.32 -9.45
C ARG A 422 4.83 13.56 -10.97
N GLY A 423 4.22 12.69 -11.77
CA GLY A 423 4.26 12.70 -13.23
C GLY A 423 3.27 13.65 -13.90
N GLY A 424 2.27 14.14 -13.14
CA GLY A 424 1.33 15.19 -13.59
C GLY A 424 0.45 14.82 -14.79
N ARG A 425 0.22 13.53 -15.08
CA ARG A 425 -0.58 13.07 -16.23
C ARG A 425 -1.42 11.83 -15.93
#